data_AF-A0A955PKH5-F1
#
_entry.id   AF-A0A955PKH5-F1
#
_cell.length_a   1.000
_cell.length_b   1.000
_cell.length_c   1.000
_cell.angle_alpha   90.00
_cell.angle_beta   90.00
_cell.angle_gamma   90.00
#
_symmetry.space_group_name_H-M   'P 1'
#
loop_
_entity.id
_entity.type
_entity.pdbx_description
1 polymer ?
#
loop_
_entity_poly.entity_id
_entity_poly.type
_entity_poly.pdbx_seq_one_letter_code
_entity_poly.pdbx_strand_id
1 'polypeptide(L)'
;WYQNWRGVLAFKEVTGDFMVTTHIQPRNRAGTGAPGSQFSLAGIMIRTPRNITPQTWTPGGENYVFLSIGAAGDPGVYQFEVKTTVDSDSNLVYTDANTSEATIRSARLGNYFIMLRRAPEEDWVVHRRYYREDMPQTLQVGMTCYTDWPTGSTFDPYVHNQITITTGNPDLVADFDYYRYARVELPSSLEGVDLLDTSAVSDADLLAFLGDQTQETPTPSATPTQTPTETPTHTNTASVTETQTPTSTPTFTSTETLTSTQTQTLTPTATPSPSETEMVETPTGTYSTDIDGIPGVDVRDLILFLELWKTQKAGDD
;
A
#
# COMPACT_ATOMS: atom_id res chain seq x y z
N TRP A 1 5.83 9.48 -10.29
CA TRP A 1 7.13 9.07 -10.86
C TRP A 1 7.20 9.48 -12.31
N TYR A 2 8.01 10.48 -12.64
CA TYR A 2 8.29 10.90 -14.02
C TYR A 2 9.54 11.79 -13.99
N GLN A 3 10.52 11.51 -14.84
CA GLN A 3 11.79 12.22 -14.84
C GLN A 3 12.41 12.38 -13.43
N ASN A 4 12.46 13.61 -12.92
CA ASN A 4 12.95 13.96 -11.59
C ASN A 4 11.87 13.92 -10.49
N TRP A 5 10.57 13.87 -10.85
CA TRP A 5 9.47 13.81 -9.89
C TRP A 5 9.33 12.40 -9.31
N ARG A 6 9.42 12.30 -7.99
CA ARG A 6 9.29 11.04 -7.26
C ARG A 6 7.86 10.80 -6.81
N GLY A 7 7.45 9.54 -6.76
CA GLY A 7 6.22 9.11 -6.11
C GLY A 7 6.53 8.25 -4.90
N VAL A 8 5.51 7.56 -4.38
CA VAL A 8 5.71 6.57 -3.31
C VAL A 8 6.27 5.29 -3.91
N LEU A 9 7.24 4.70 -3.23
CA LEU A 9 7.72 3.34 -3.48
C LEU A 9 7.93 2.68 -2.12
N ALA A 10 7.14 1.65 -1.84
CA ALA A 10 7.38 0.74 -0.71
C ALA A 10 8.10 -0.49 -1.25
N PHE A 11 9.34 -0.74 -0.82
CA PHE A 11 10.22 -1.70 -1.47
C PHE A 11 10.99 -2.56 -0.46
N LYS A 12 11.51 -3.67 -0.99
CA LYS A 12 12.65 -4.39 -0.40
C LYS A 12 13.83 -4.36 -1.37
N GLU A 13 15.03 -4.56 -0.85
CA GLU A 13 16.22 -4.76 -1.68
C GLU A 13 16.31 -6.21 -2.13
N VAL A 14 16.48 -6.46 -3.42
CA VAL A 14 16.58 -7.80 -4.01
C VAL A 14 17.83 -7.89 -4.85
N THR A 15 18.65 -8.91 -4.62
CA THR A 15 19.90 -9.13 -5.35
C THR A 15 19.78 -10.28 -6.34
N GLY A 16 20.32 -10.10 -7.55
CA GLY A 16 20.34 -11.13 -8.60
C GLY A 16 19.01 -11.24 -9.35
N ASP A 17 18.79 -12.38 -9.99
CA ASP A 17 17.59 -12.62 -10.78
C ASP A 17 16.38 -12.98 -9.91
N PHE A 18 15.24 -12.41 -10.28
CA PHE A 18 13.98 -12.55 -9.54
C PHE A 18 12.80 -12.33 -10.47
N MET A 19 11.64 -12.78 -10.03
CA MET A 19 10.35 -12.34 -10.52
C MET A 19 9.49 -11.85 -9.36
N VAL A 20 8.62 -10.90 -9.63
CA VAL A 20 7.65 -10.37 -8.68
C VAL A 20 6.27 -10.34 -9.31
N THR A 21 5.24 -10.77 -8.57
CA THR A 21 3.86 -10.86 -9.03
C THR A 21 2.91 -10.22 -8.03
N THR A 22 1.94 -9.45 -8.52
CA THR A 22 0.83 -8.92 -7.72
C THR A 22 -0.46 -8.99 -8.52
N HIS A 23 -1.57 -9.25 -7.84
CA HIS A 23 -2.88 -8.84 -8.31
C HIS A 23 -3.16 -7.42 -7.84
N ILE A 24 -3.73 -6.57 -8.70
CA ILE A 24 -3.92 -5.16 -8.41
C ILE A 24 -5.25 -4.64 -8.95
N GLN A 25 -5.95 -3.87 -8.11
CA GLN A 25 -7.22 -3.23 -8.43
C GLN A 25 -7.17 -1.73 -8.10
N PRO A 26 -6.85 -0.87 -9.08
CA PRO A 26 -6.96 0.58 -8.94
C PRO A 26 -8.41 1.05 -9.06
N ARG A 27 -8.78 2.10 -8.34
CA ARG A 27 -10.09 2.75 -8.42
C ARG A 27 -9.99 4.23 -8.06
N ASN A 28 -10.97 5.01 -8.49
CA ASN A 28 -11.19 6.33 -7.94
C ASN A 28 -11.58 6.23 -6.44
N ARG A 29 -11.47 7.33 -5.72
CA ARG A 29 -11.78 7.40 -4.28
C ARG A 29 -13.22 7.00 -3.94
N ALA A 30 -14.15 7.16 -4.88
CA ALA A 30 -15.53 6.74 -4.73
C ALA A 30 -15.73 5.22 -4.92
N GLY A 31 -14.74 4.50 -5.45
CA GLY A 31 -14.80 3.08 -5.77
C GLY A 31 -15.72 2.73 -6.94
N THR A 32 -16.05 3.69 -7.80
CA THR A 32 -17.04 3.53 -8.87
C THR A 32 -16.44 3.35 -10.26
N GLY A 33 -15.13 3.54 -10.43
CA GLY A 33 -14.47 3.44 -11.72
C GLY A 33 -13.00 3.81 -11.68
N ALA A 34 -12.41 4.01 -12.85
CA ALA A 34 -11.01 4.40 -12.97
C ALA A 34 -10.76 5.78 -12.33
N PRO A 35 -9.53 6.05 -11.85
CA PRO A 35 -9.14 7.37 -11.36
C PRO A 35 -9.40 8.48 -12.40
N GLY A 36 -9.86 9.62 -11.93
CA GLY A 36 -10.23 10.79 -12.71
C GLY A 36 -9.11 11.81 -12.90
N SER A 37 -7.99 11.73 -12.17
CA SER A 37 -6.80 12.55 -12.45
C SER A 37 -5.79 11.82 -13.33
N GLN A 38 -5.11 12.56 -14.21
CA GLN A 38 -4.09 11.99 -15.10
C GLN A 38 -2.90 11.40 -14.34
N PHE A 39 -2.38 10.30 -14.89
CA PHE A 39 -1.25 9.52 -14.35
C PHE A 39 -1.46 9.13 -12.89
N SER A 40 -2.62 8.54 -12.65
CA SER A 40 -3.07 7.94 -11.40
C SER A 40 -3.06 6.43 -11.51
N LEU A 41 -1.89 5.82 -11.26
CA LEU A 41 -1.69 4.38 -11.37
C LEU A 41 -0.89 3.82 -10.20
N ALA A 42 -0.99 2.51 -10.05
CA ALA A 42 -0.21 1.74 -9.11
C ALA A 42 0.28 0.44 -9.75
N GLY A 43 1.33 -0.16 -9.21
CA GLY A 43 1.87 -1.42 -9.72
C GLY A 43 3.25 -1.77 -9.18
N ILE A 44 4.04 -2.44 -10.02
CA ILE A 44 5.39 -2.92 -9.68
C ILE A 44 6.42 -1.93 -10.22
N MET A 45 7.31 -1.46 -9.36
CA MET A 45 8.51 -0.72 -9.74
C MET A 45 9.78 -1.47 -9.33
N ILE A 46 10.77 -1.44 -10.22
CA ILE A 46 12.13 -1.89 -9.97
C ILE A 46 13.05 -0.71 -10.19
N ARG A 47 13.77 -0.29 -9.14
CA ARG A 47 14.55 0.96 -9.11
C ARG A 47 15.97 0.71 -8.61
N THR A 48 16.94 1.39 -9.20
CA THR A 48 18.30 1.45 -8.70
C THR A 48 18.35 2.22 -7.36
N PRO A 49 18.93 1.65 -6.28
CA PRO A 49 19.10 2.36 -5.03
C PRO A 49 19.88 3.67 -5.22
N ARG A 50 19.49 4.71 -4.48
CA ARG A 50 20.24 5.97 -4.39
C ARG A 50 20.54 6.27 -2.95
N ASN A 51 21.80 6.52 -2.63
CA ASN A 51 22.20 6.99 -1.31
C ASN A 51 22.02 8.52 -1.22
N ILE A 52 20.78 8.96 -1.02
CA ILE A 52 20.41 10.38 -0.98
C ILE A 52 19.44 10.67 0.16
N THR A 53 19.55 11.86 0.75
CA THR A 53 18.55 12.48 1.63
C THR A 53 17.80 13.59 0.87
N PRO A 54 16.73 14.18 1.45
CA PRO A 54 16.12 15.38 0.88
C PRO A 54 17.15 16.50 0.62
N GLN A 55 18.14 16.67 1.50
CA GLN A 55 19.16 17.72 1.41
C GLN A 55 20.24 17.43 0.37
N THR A 56 20.55 16.15 0.13
CA THR A 56 21.58 15.75 -0.85
C THR A 56 20.99 15.31 -2.18
N TRP A 57 19.67 15.46 -2.37
CA TRP A 57 19.01 15.09 -3.62
C TRP A 57 19.53 15.98 -4.76
N THR A 58 19.88 15.33 -5.86
CA THR A 58 20.22 15.97 -7.13
C THR A 58 19.38 15.37 -8.25
N PRO A 59 19.01 16.18 -9.28
CA PRO A 59 18.34 15.68 -10.47
C PRO A 59 19.25 14.76 -11.28
N GLY A 60 18.67 13.97 -12.19
CA GLY A 60 19.42 13.17 -13.16
C GLY A 60 19.96 11.83 -12.63
N GLY A 61 19.43 11.33 -11.50
CA GLY A 61 19.92 10.09 -10.89
C GLY A 61 18.89 8.99 -10.79
N GLU A 62 17.67 9.18 -11.31
CA GLU A 62 16.62 8.17 -11.23
C GLU A 62 16.78 7.13 -12.35
N ASN A 63 16.94 5.87 -11.96
CA ASN A 63 17.06 4.73 -12.87
C ASN A 63 16.05 3.66 -12.44
N TYR A 64 15.03 3.40 -13.25
CA TYR A 64 13.98 2.42 -12.93
C TYR A 64 13.25 1.89 -14.16
N VAL A 65 12.55 0.78 -13.97
CA VAL A 65 11.47 0.30 -14.85
C VAL A 65 10.23 0.05 -14.02
N PHE A 66 9.04 0.18 -14.62
CA PHE A 66 7.81 -0.24 -13.97
C PHE A 66 6.72 -0.67 -14.95
N LEU A 67 5.76 -1.43 -14.42
CA LEU A 67 4.46 -1.70 -15.03
C LEU A 67 3.38 -1.37 -14.00
N SER A 68 2.36 -0.61 -14.39
CA SER A 68 1.27 -0.16 -13.53
C SER A 68 -0.07 -0.16 -14.27
N ILE A 69 -1.17 -0.19 -13.52
CA ILE A 69 -2.54 -0.08 -14.02
C ILE A 69 -3.29 1.03 -13.25
N GLY A 70 -4.17 1.76 -13.92
CA GLY A 70 -4.91 2.89 -13.38
C GLY A 70 -5.39 3.79 -14.50
N ALA A 71 -5.39 5.11 -14.31
CA ALA A 71 -5.63 6.07 -15.40
C ALA A 71 -4.33 6.77 -15.80
N ALA A 72 -3.91 6.63 -17.05
CA ALA A 72 -2.68 7.23 -17.58
C ALA A 72 -2.98 8.59 -18.22
N GLY A 73 -2.74 8.74 -19.52
CA GLY A 73 -3.01 9.98 -20.24
C GLY A 73 -4.50 10.30 -20.37
N ASP A 74 -5.36 9.29 -20.33
CA ASP A 74 -6.80 9.41 -20.51
C ASP A 74 -7.51 9.23 -19.15
N PRO A 75 -7.81 10.33 -18.43
CA PRO A 75 -8.44 10.24 -17.11
C PRO A 75 -9.82 9.57 -17.20
N GLY A 76 -10.16 8.75 -16.21
CA GLY A 76 -11.42 8.00 -16.17
C GLY A 76 -11.43 6.72 -17.04
N VAL A 77 -10.31 6.38 -17.68
CA VAL A 77 -10.15 5.14 -18.46
C VAL A 77 -9.09 4.26 -17.79
N TYR A 78 -9.35 2.95 -17.69
CA TYR A 78 -8.34 2.01 -17.21
C TYR A 78 -7.30 1.73 -18.30
N GLN A 79 -6.04 1.95 -17.95
CA GLN A 79 -4.89 1.85 -18.83
C GLN A 79 -3.72 1.17 -18.10
N PHE A 80 -2.93 0.41 -18.84
CA PHE A 80 -1.61 0.01 -18.40
C PHE A 80 -0.62 1.12 -18.76
N GLU A 81 0.28 1.48 -17.84
CA GLU A 81 1.49 2.26 -18.14
C GLU A 81 2.72 1.39 -17.91
N VAL A 82 3.60 1.36 -18.91
CA VAL A 82 4.96 0.86 -18.74
C VAL A 82 5.94 2.00 -18.94
N LYS A 83 6.95 2.08 -18.08
CA LYS A 83 7.97 3.12 -18.16
C LYS A 83 9.35 2.54 -17.90
N THR A 84 10.32 3.03 -18.69
CA THR A 84 11.74 2.93 -18.39
C THR A 84 12.30 4.33 -18.18
N THR A 85 13.22 4.48 -17.23
CA THR A 85 13.87 5.76 -16.95
C THR A 85 15.35 5.54 -16.73
N VAL A 86 16.17 6.31 -17.46
CA VAL A 86 17.63 6.33 -17.36
C VAL A 86 18.06 7.74 -17.03
N ASP A 87 18.80 7.93 -15.94
CA ASP A 87 19.28 9.24 -15.48
C ASP A 87 18.19 10.32 -15.47
N SER A 88 17.01 9.96 -14.96
CA SER A 88 15.81 10.81 -14.92
C SER A 88 15.26 11.24 -16.30
N ASP A 89 15.62 10.57 -17.39
CA ASP A 89 14.91 10.67 -18.66
C ASP A 89 13.93 9.50 -18.82
N SER A 90 12.64 9.82 -18.94
CA SER A 90 11.55 8.86 -18.88
C SER A 90 10.95 8.60 -20.25
N ASN A 91 10.99 7.34 -20.70
CA ASN A 91 10.22 6.86 -21.84
C ASN A 91 9.08 5.98 -21.35
N LEU A 92 7.84 6.43 -21.59
CA LEU A 92 6.63 5.73 -21.17
C LEU A 92 5.70 5.48 -22.35
N VAL A 93 4.96 4.38 -22.25
CA VAL A 93 3.86 4.03 -23.15
C VAL A 93 2.69 3.59 -22.29
N TYR A 94 1.50 4.01 -22.68
CA TYR A 94 0.26 3.52 -22.09
C TYR A 94 -0.70 2.99 -23.15
N THR A 95 -1.51 2.03 -22.75
CA THR A 95 -2.51 1.36 -23.60
C THR A 95 -3.76 1.06 -22.78
N ASP A 96 -4.93 1.08 -23.41
CA ASP A 96 -6.17 0.70 -22.75
C ASP A 96 -6.06 -0.70 -22.14
N ALA A 97 -6.45 -0.81 -20.87
CA ALA A 97 -6.46 -2.07 -20.16
C ALA A 97 -7.73 -2.88 -20.44
N ASN A 98 -8.85 -2.19 -20.70
CA ASN A 98 -10.18 -2.79 -20.85
C ASN A 98 -10.64 -3.67 -19.67
N THR A 99 -9.97 -3.51 -18.51
CA THR A 99 -10.26 -4.21 -17.25
C THR A 99 -9.99 -3.26 -16.09
N SER A 100 -10.73 -3.40 -14.99
CA SER A 100 -10.51 -2.64 -13.75
C SER A 100 -9.44 -3.24 -12.83
N GLU A 101 -8.96 -4.44 -13.15
CA GLU A 101 -7.98 -5.18 -12.34
C GLU A 101 -7.09 -6.04 -13.24
N ALA A 102 -5.90 -6.39 -12.76
CA ALA A 102 -5.01 -7.29 -13.47
C ALA A 102 -4.05 -8.00 -12.52
N THR A 103 -3.58 -9.17 -12.93
CA THR A 103 -2.32 -9.70 -12.40
C THR A 103 -1.18 -9.16 -13.24
N ILE A 104 -0.21 -8.51 -12.61
CA ILE A 104 1.02 -8.05 -13.28
C ILE A 104 2.23 -8.76 -12.70
N ARG A 105 3.24 -8.95 -13.54
CA ARG A 105 4.50 -9.61 -13.17
C ARG A 105 5.67 -8.89 -13.82
N SER A 106 6.76 -8.75 -13.08
CA SER A 106 8.02 -8.20 -13.58
C SER A 106 9.16 -9.14 -13.22
N ALA A 107 9.99 -9.49 -14.19
CA ALA A 107 11.14 -10.37 -13.99
C ALA A 107 12.44 -9.67 -14.37
N ARG A 108 13.51 -9.96 -13.63
CA ARG A 108 14.90 -9.64 -13.97
C ARG A 108 15.63 -10.92 -14.37
N LEU A 109 16.32 -10.86 -15.50
CA LEU A 109 17.17 -11.92 -16.07
C LEU A 109 18.50 -11.28 -16.51
N GLY A 110 19.49 -11.25 -15.63
CA GLY A 110 20.71 -10.46 -15.80
C GLY A 110 20.41 -8.96 -15.94
N ASN A 111 20.64 -8.43 -17.16
CA ASN A 111 20.35 -7.04 -17.53
C ASN A 111 18.99 -6.87 -18.23
N TYR A 112 18.25 -7.96 -18.46
CA TYR A 112 16.93 -7.90 -19.08
C TYR A 112 15.84 -7.78 -18.02
N PHE A 113 14.82 -6.99 -18.35
CA PHE A 113 13.61 -6.82 -17.56
C PHE A 113 12.39 -7.13 -18.42
N ILE A 114 11.61 -8.12 -18.01
CA ILE A 114 10.42 -8.58 -18.74
C ILE A 114 9.19 -8.21 -17.93
N MET A 115 8.29 -7.44 -18.53
CA MET A 115 7.03 -6.99 -17.96
C MET A 115 5.91 -7.83 -18.55
N LEU A 116 5.08 -8.43 -17.70
CA LEU A 116 3.98 -9.29 -18.08
C LEU A 116 2.68 -8.79 -17.45
N ARG A 117 1.57 -8.97 -18.17
CA ARG A 117 0.23 -8.70 -17.66
C ARG A 117 -0.71 -9.87 -17.96
N ARG A 118 -1.74 -10.00 -17.14
CA ARG A 118 -2.85 -10.93 -17.33
C ARG A 118 -4.12 -10.26 -16.80
N ALA A 119 -5.06 -9.98 -17.69
CA ALA A 119 -6.40 -9.54 -17.28
C ALA A 119 -7.20 -10.74 -16.75
N PRO A 120 -8.33 -10.53 -16.03
CA PRO A 120 -9.20 -11.61 -15.60
C PRO A 120 -9.58 -12.51 -16.77
N GLU A 121 -9.49 -13.83 -16.58
CA GLU A 121 -9.85 -14.86 -17.57
C GLU A 121 -9.05 -14.83 -18.88
N GLU A 122 -8.00 -14.00 -18.97
CA GLU A 122 -7.08 -13.97 -20.11
C GLU A 122 -5.78 -14.74 -19.81
N ASP A 123 -5.04 -15.05 -20.87
CA ASP A 123 -3.69 -15.60 -20.77
C ASP A 123 -2.66 -14.51 -20.42
N TRP A 124 -1.50 -14.95 -19.94
CA TRP A 124 -0.36 -14.05 -19.77
C TRP A 124 0.11 -13.49 -21.12
N VAL A 125 0.42 -12.20 -21.12
CA VAL A 125 1.01 -11.49 -22.26
C VAL A 125 2.33 -10.88 -21.84
N VAL A 126 3.38 -11.06 -22.66
CA VAL A 126 4.61 -10.28 -22.53
C VAL A 126 4.30 -8.85 -22.98
N HIS A 127 4.23 -7.94 -22.02
CA HIS A 127 3.85 -6.57 -22.27
C HIS A 127 5.00 -5.71 -22.78
N ARG A 128 6.20 -5.90 -22.20
CA ARG A 128 7.40 -5.13 -22.57
C ARG A 128 8.67 -5.88 -22.19
N ARG A 129 9.72 -5.64 -22.96
CA ARG A 129 11.08 -6.13 -22.69
C ARG A 129 12.02 -4.93 -22.67
N TYR A 130 12.92 -4.88 -21.70
CA TYR A 130 13.95 -3.85 -21.58
C TYR A 130 15.31 -4.48 -21.36
N TYR A 131 16.35 -3.83 -21.87
CA TYR A 131 17.75 -4.12 -21.53
C TYR A 131 18.31 -2.92 -20.79
N ARG A 132 18.91 -3.15 -19.62
CA ARG A 132 19.29 -2.12 -18.63
C ARG A 132 20.61 -2.47 -17.97
N GLU A 133 21.70 -2.22 -18.68
CA GLU A 133 23.08 -2.42 -18.17
C GLU A 133 23.43 -1.46 -17.02
N ASP A 134 22.75 -0.32 -16.93
CA ASP A 134 22.93 0.69 -15.89
C ASP A 134 22.42 0.25 -14.49
N MET A 135 21.61 -0.82 -14.43
CA MET A 135 20.97 -1.26 -13.20
C MET A 135 21.84 -2.29 -12.44
N PRO A 136 22.29 -2.01 -11.21
CA PRO A 136 23.22 -2.86 -10.47
C PRO A 136 22.58 -4.18 -10.00
N GLN A 137 23.38 -5.08 -9.41
CA GLN A 137 22.89 -6.40 -8.97
C GLN A 137 21.82 -6.33 -7.87
N THR A 138 21.89 -5.35 -6.97
CA THR A 138 20.90 -5.14 -5.90
C THR A 138 19.96 -4.00 -6.28
N LEU A 139 18.66 -4.25 -6.28
CA LEU A 139 17.63 -3.30 -6.71
C LEU A 139 16.55 -3.14 -5.65
N GLN A 140 15.92 -1.96 -5.62
CA GLN A 140 14.70 -1.69 -4.85
C GLN A 140 13.51 -2.18 -5.68
N VAL A 141 12.83 -3.22 -5.19
CA VAL A 141 11.68 -3.84 -5.87
C VAL A 141 10.46 -3.67 -4.98
N GLY A 142 9.38 -3.13 -5.52
CA GLY A 142 8.27 -2.74 -4.66
C GLY A 142 7.00 -2.25 -5.31
N MET A 143 6.04 -1.94 -4.45
CA MET A 143 4.77 -1.34 -4.80
C MET A 143 4.97 0.15 -5.05
N THR A 144 4.55 0.62 -6.21
CA THR A 144 4.49 2.05 -6.52
C THR A 144 3.04 2.51 -6.60
N CYS A 145 2.80 3.73 -6.14
CA CYS A 145 1.52 4.42 -6.26
C CYS A 145 1.81 5.91 -6.52
N TYR A 146 1.21 6.47 -7.57
CA TYR A 146 1.40 7.85 -7.98
C TYR A 146 0.13 8.37 -8.66
N THR A 147 -0.14 9.65 -8.51
CA THR A 147 -1.41 10.26 -8.93
C THR A 147 -1.24 11.77 -9.11
N ASP A 148 -2.22 12.37 -9.77
CA ASP A 148 -2.44 13.80 -9.84
C ASP A 148 -1.28 14.59 -10.48
N TRP A 149 -0.84 14.09 -11.64
CA TRP A 149 0.19 14.76 -12.44
C TRP A 149 -0.13 16.22 -12.79
N PRO A 150 -1.39 16.62 -13.08
CA PRO A 150 -1.72 18.02 -13.30
C PRO A 150 -1.31 18.93 -12.14
N THR A 151 -1.46 18.47 -10.89
CA THR A 151 -0.95 19.20 -9.72
C THR A 151 0.56 19.05 -9.60
N GLY A 152 1.08 17.82 -9.62
CA GLY A 152 2.50 17.53 -9.38
C GLY A 152 3.45 18.27 -10.33
N SER A 153 3.05 18.41 -11.60
CA SER A 153 3.82 19.09 -12.65
C SER A 153 3.92 20.60 -12.46
N THR A 154 3.09 21.22 -11.62
CA THR A 154 3.20 22.66 -11.31
C THR A 154 4.34 22.99 -10.37
N PHE A 155 4.91 21.99 -9.70
CA PHE A 155 6.04 22.14 -8.79
C PHE A 155 7.35 21.82 -9.49
N ASP A 156 8.38 22.62 -9.21
CA ASP A 156 9.75 22.23 -9.51
C ASP A 156 10.06 20.89 -8.82
N PRO A 157 10.75 19.93 -9.48
CA PRO A 157 11.05 18.62 -8.90
C PRO A 157 11.79 18.69 -7.56
N TYR A 158 12.69 19.67 -7.39
CA TYR A 158 13.42 19.86 -6.14
C TYR A 158 12.46 20.17 -4.99
N VAL A 159 11.50 21.06 -5.23
CA VAL A 159 10.48 21.43 -4.24
C VAL A 159 9.52 20.27 -4.00
N HIS A 160 8.97 19.70 -5.08
CA HIS A 160 8.03 18.57 -5.04
C HIS A 160 8.54 17.42 -4.16
N ASN A 161 9.82 17.05 -4.33
CA ASN A 161 10.41 15.89 -3.66
C ASN A 161 10.71 16.11 -2.16
N GLN A 162 10.50 17.31 -1.62
CA GLN A 162 10.84 17.66 -0.24
C GLN A 162 9.63 18.03 0.62
N ILE A 163 8.47 18.25 0.00
CA ILE A 163 7.28 18.72 0.70
C ILE A 163 6.13 17.71 0.61
N THR A 164 5.17 17.85 1.51
CA THR A 164 3.85 17.24 1.34
C THR A 164 2.94 18.25 0.65
N ILE A 165 2.44 17.89 -0.54
CA ILE A 165 1.50 18.73 -1.29
C ILE A 165 0.10 18.58 -0.70
N THR A 166 -0.48 19.66 -0.18
CA THR A 166 -1.81 19.68 0.45
C THR A 166 -2.91 20.25 -0.43
N THR A 167 -2.56 20.79 -1.61
CA THR A 167 -3.47 21.50 -2.52
C THR A 167 -3.84 20.70 -3.78
N GLY A 168 -3.58 19.39 -3.79
CA GLY A 168 -3.86 18.50 -4.92
C GLY A 168 -5.23 17.83 -4.86
N ASN A 169 -5.58 17.12 -5.93
CA ASN A 169 -6.78 16.32 -6.07
C ASN A 169 -6.45 14.83 -6.32
N PRO A 170 -5.61 14.18 -5.48
CA PRO A 170 -5.31 12.77 -5.64
C PRO A 170 -6.59 11.96 -5.45
N ASP A 171 -6.91 11.09 -6.40
CA ASP A 171 -8.15 10.32 -6.36
C ASP A 171 -7.96 8.81 -6.55
N LEU A 172 -6.72 8.36 -6.68
CA LEU A 172 -6.38 6.94 -6.72
C LEU A 172 -6.49 6.28 -5.34
N VAL A 173 -7.17 5.14 -5.31
CA VAL A 173 -7.04 4.09 -4.30
C VAL A 173 -6.62 2.82 -5.05
N ALA A 174 -5.59 2.12 -4.57
CA ALA A 174 -5.12 0.89 -5.20
C ALA A 174 -4.96 -0.20 -4.15
N ASP A 175 -5.59 -1.35 -4.40
CA ASP A 175 -5.39 -2.55 -3.60
C ASP A 175 -4.37 -3.46 -4.28
N PHE A 176 -3.50 -4.03 -3.46
CA PHE A 176 -2.56 -5.08 -3.83
C PHE A 176 -2.91 -6.31 -3.00
N ASP A 177 -3.52 -7.34 -3.60
CA ASP A 177 -3.98 -8.51 -2.83
C ASP A 177 -2.83 -9.32 -2.25
N TYR A 178 -1.71 -9.33 -2.97
CA TYR A 178 -0.46 -9.97 -2.56
C TYR A 178 0.70 -9.36 -3.33
N TYR A 179 1.93 -9.51 -2.82
CA TYR A 179 3.13 -9.11 -3.54
C TYR A 179 4.19 -10.20 -3.38
N ARG A 180 4.25 -11.12 -4.33
CA ARG A 180 5.01 -12.37 -4.24
C ARG A 180 6.32 -12.27 -4.99
N TYR A 181 7.41 -12.62 -4.33
CA TYR A 181 8.74 -12.72 -4.91
C TYR A 181 9.09 -14.19 -5.15
N ALA A 182 9.75 -14.47 -6.27
CA ALA A 182 10.29 -15.79 -6.56
C ALA A 182 11.63 -15.68 -7.28
N ARG A 183 12.50 -16.66 -7.08
CA ARG A 183 13.72 -16.80 -7.89
C ARG A 183 13.35 -17.25 -9.29
N VAL A 184 14.10 -16.77 -10.27
CA VAL A 184 14.00 -17.19 -11.65
C VAL A 184 15.39 -17.49 -12.15
N GLU A 185 15.52 -18.57 -12.90
CA GLU A 185 16.75 -18.92 -13.61
C GLU A 185 16.47 -18.83 -15.10
N LEU A 186 17.39 -18.24 -15.85
CA LEU A 186 17.30 -18.22 -17.30
C LEU A 186 17.51 -19.65 -17.82
N PRO A 187 16.59 -20.20 -18.63
CA PRO A 187 16.82 -21.50 -19.25
C PRO A 187 18.10 -21.49 -20.10
N SER A 188 18.88 -22.57 -20.03
CA SER A 188 20.16 -22.66 -20.75
C SER A 188 20.04 -22.50 -22.27
N SER A 189 18.86 -22.78 -22.85
CA SER A 189 18.55 -22.53 -24.25
C SER A 189 18.50 -21.06 -24.64
N LEU A 190 18.35 -20.16 -23.66
CA LEU A 190 18.28 -18.70 -23.85
C LEU A 190 19.55 -17.98 -23.34
N GLU A 191 20.54 -18.71 -22.82
CA GLU A 191 21.81 -18.13 -22.40
C GLU A 191 22.54 -17.48 -23.58
N GLY A 192 22.96 -16.22 -23.42
CA GLY A 192 23.65 -15.46 -24.46
C GLY A 192 22.77 -14.99 -25.62
N VAL A 193 21.47 -15.29 -25.60
CA VAL A 193 20.52 -14.80 -26.60
C VAL A 193 20.05 -13.39 -26.23
N ASP A 194 19.90 -12.51 -27.22
CA ASP A 194 19.28 -11.21 -27.02
C ASP A 194 17.77 -11.38 -26.79
N LEU A 195 17.33 -11.18 -25.55
CA LEU A 195 15.91 -11.33 -25.20
C LEU A 195 15.04 -10.19 -25.76
N LEU A 196 15.62 -9.12 -26.32
CA LEU A 196 14.86 -8.09 -27.03
C LEU A 196 14.53 -8.49 -28.48
N ASP A 197 15.30 -9.41 -29.07
CA ASP A 197 15.04 -9.89 -30.42
C ASP A 197 13.84 -10.84 -30.43
N THR A 198 12.68 -10.31 -30.77
CA THR A 198 11.43 -11.08 -30.84
C THR A 198 11.43 -12.13 -31.96
N SER A 199 12.37 -12.07 -32.90
CA SER A 199 12.53 -13.10 -33.93
C SER A 199 13.35 -14.30 -33.45
N ALA A 200 14.26 -14.07 -32.49
CA ALA A 200 15.06 -15.11 -31.84
C ALA A 200 14.36 -15.71 -30.61
N VAL A 201 13.64 -14.88 -29.84
CA VAL A 201 12.93 -15.28 -28.62
C VAL A 201 11.47 -14.85 -28.72
N SER A 202 10.59 -15.81 -28.95
CA SER A 202 9.15 -15.55 -29.00
C SER A 202 8.59 -15.22 -27.62
N ASP A 203 7.40 -14.60 -27.56
CA ASP A 203 6.72 -14.42 -26.27
C ASP A 203 6.39 -15.76 -25.62
N ALA A 204 6.10 -16.80 -26.40
CA ALA A 204 5.84 -18.15 -25.88
C ALA A 204 7.07 -18.73 -25.16
N ASP A 205 8.28 -18.49 -25.66
CA ASP A 205 9.52 -18.94 -25.01
C ASP A 205 9.69 -18.31 -23.63
N LEU A 206 9.37 -17.02 -23.49
CA LEU A 206 9.40 -16.32 -22.21
C LEU A 206 8.28 -16.80 -21.28
N LEU A 207 7.06 -16.95 -21.80
CA LEU A 207 5.90 -17.37 -21.02
C LEU A 207 6.00 -18.82 -20.53
N ALA A 208 6.73 -19.69 -21.22
CA ALA A 208 6.94 -21.08 -20.80
C ALA A 208 7.54 -21.21 -19.39
N PHE A 209 8.35 -20.24 -18.95
CA PHE A 209 8.93 -20.24 -17.60
C PHE A 209 8.52 -19.02 -16.75
N LEU A 210 8.14 -17.89 -17.36
CA LEU A 210 7.68 -16.70 -16.64
C LEU A 210 6.16 -16.66 -16.45
N GLY A 211 5.38 -17.43 -17.20
CA GLY A 211 3.91 -17.48 -17.11
C GLY A 211 3.42 -18.62 -16.22
N ASP A 212 4.07 -19.79 -16.30
CA ASP A 212 3.57 -21.06 -15.76
C ASP A 212 4.02 -21.39 -14.32
N GLN A 213 4.71 -20.45 -13.65
CA GLN A 213 5.03 -20.60 -12.22
C GLN A 213 3.76 -20.37 -11.40
N THR A 214 2.99 -21.44 -11.27
CA THR A 214 1.78 -21.57 -10.44
C THR A 214 2.14 -21.50 -8.96
N GLN A 215 2.41 -20.29 -8.49
CA GLN A 215 2.15 -19.97 -7.09
C GLN A 215 0.76 -19.33 -7.00
N GLU A 216 -0.27 -20.06 -7.43
CA GLU A 216 -1.63 -19.81 -6.95
C GLU A 216 -1.75 -20.46 -5.57
N THR A 217 -1.32 -19.74 -4.53
CA THR A 217 -1.78 -20.01 -3.15
C THR A 217 -3.29 -19.74 -3.11
N PRO A 218 -4.11 -20.60 -2.49
CA PRO A 218 -5.57 -20.53 -2.55
C PRO A 218 -6.07 -19.15 -2.17
N THR A 219 -7.08 -18.67 -2.89
CA THR A 219 -7.90 -17.51 -2.53
C THR A 219 -8.21 -17.54 -1.03
N PRO A 220 -7.90 -16.50 -0.25
CA PRO A 220 -8.30 -16.47 1.14
C PRO A 220 -9.83 -16.56 1.19
N SER A 221 -10.33 -17.66 1.76
CA SER A 221 -11.75 -17.84 2.05
C SER A 221 -12.23 -16.64 2.87
N ALA A 222 -13.35 -16.03 2.47
CA ALA A 222 -13.94 -14.90 3.17
C ALA A 222 -14.01 -15.21 4.68
N THR A 223 -13.28 -14.43 5.48
CA THR A 223 -13.37 -14.51 6.93
C THR A 223 -14.81 -14.15 7.31
N PRO A 224 -15.56 -15.00 8.03
CA PRO A 224 -16.91 -14.65 8.44
C PRO A 224 -16.82 -13.41 9.33
N THR A 225 -17.40 -12.30 8.84
CA THR A 225 -17.58 -11.08 9.61
C THR A 225 -18.29 -11.44 10.91
N GLN A 226 -17.61 -11.29 12.05
CA GLN A 226 -18.27 -11.46 13.35
C GLN A 226 -19.32 -10.36 13.46
N THR A 227 -20.59 -10.73 13.40
CA THR A 227 -21.72 -9.86 13.75
C THR A 227 -21.47 -9.36 15.19
N PRO A 228 -21.48 -8.04 15.44
CA PRO A 228 -21.29 -7.53 16.79
C PRO A 228 -22.37 -8.11 17.70
N THR A 229 -21.94 -8.81 18.75
CA THR A 229 -22.83 -9.32 19.79
C THR A 229 -23.33 -8.12 20.59
N GLU A 230 -24.63 -7.84 20.52
CA GLU A 230 -25.26 -6.79 21.33
C GLU A 230 -24.99 -7.09 22.81
N THR A 231 -24.25 -6.20 23.47
CA THR A 231 -24.06 -6.25 24.92
C THR A 231 -25.39 -5.85 25.57
N PRO A 232 -26.00 -6.69 26.43
CA PRO A 232 -27.27 -6.35 27.04
C PRO A 232 -27.07 -5.15 27.96
N THR A 233 -27.75 -4.05 27.62
CA THR A 233 -27.82 -2.87 28.50
C THR A 233 -28.70 -3.24 29.69
N HIS A 234 -28.13 -3.24 30.90
CA HIS A 234 -28.89 -3.41 32.13
C HIS A 234 -29.80 -2.20 32.35
N THR A 235 -31.07 -2.33 31.98
CA THR A 235 -32.12 -1.38 32.34
C THR A 235 -32.42 -1.53 33.83
N ASN A 236 -32.08 -0.52 34.63
CA ASN A 236 -32.51 -0.45 36.03
C ASN A 236 -34.03 -0.26 36.06
N THR A 237 -34.76 -1.32 36.42
CA THR A 237 -36.19 -1.30 36.69
C THR A 237 -36.47 -0.48 37.95
N ALA A 238 -37.28 0.58 37.82
CA ALA A 238 -37.80 1.30 38.97
C ALA A 238 -38.77 0.40 39.77
N SER A 239 -38.47 0.19 41.04
CA SER A 239 -39.35 -0.52 41.98
C SER A 239 -40.54 0.37 42.35
N VAL A 240 -41.74 -0.08 42.00
CA VAL A 240 -43.01 0.54 42.39
C VAL A 240 -43.27 0.21 43.86
N THR A 241 -43.32 1.22 44.72
CA THR A 241 -43.77 1.09 46.11
C THR A 241 -45.27 1.36 46.17
N GLU A 242 -46.05 0.39 46.66
CA GLU A 242 -47.49 0.52 46.87
C GLU A 242 -47.80 1.55 47.97
N THR A 243 -48.72 2.47 47.67
CA THR A 243 -49.21 3.50 48.58
C THR A 243 -50.46 2.99 49.31
N GLN A 244 -50.40 2.93 50.64
CA GLN A 244 -51.59 2.83 51.48
C GLN A 244 -52.06 4.21 51.94
N THR A 245 -53.33 4.50 51.72
CA THR A 245 -54.08 5.66 52.24
C THR A 245 -54.38 5.46 53.73
N PRO A 246 -54.19 6.49 54.58
CA PRO A 246 -55.38 7.14 55.13
C PRO A 246 -55.29 8.67 55.20
N THR A 247 -56.47 9.27 55.05
CA THR A 247 -56.81 10.69 55.14
C THR A 247 -56.72 11.23 56.58
N SER A 248 -56.11 12.40 56.78
CA SER A 248 -56.64 13.48 57.64
C SER A 248 -55.79 14.76 57.56
N THR A 249 -56.46 15.86 57.26
CA THR A 249 -56.01 17.26 57.34
C THR A 249 -55.87 17.68 58.82
N PRO A 250 -54.85 18.45 59.23
CA PRO A 250 -55.00 19.91 59.25
C PRO A 250 -53.75 20.74 58.88
N THR A 251 -54.07 21.96 58.47
CA THR A 251 -53.25 23.15 58.22
C THR A 251 -52.34 23.53 59.40
N PHE A 252 -51.11 23.99 59.16
CA PHE A 252 -50.56 25.30 59.59
C PHE A 252 -49.08 25.49 59.19
N THR A 253 -48.73 26.77 59.15
CA THR A 253 -47.67 27.50 58.45
C THR A 253 -46.34 27.59 59.23
N SER A 254 -45.30 28.07 58.53
CA SER A 254 -44.00 28.61 58.99
C SER A 254 -42.90 27.60 59.31
N THR A 255 -41.60 27.87 59.27
CA THR A 255 -40.66 28.83 58.65
C THR A 255 -39.27 28.32 59.09
N GLU A 256 -38.22 28.68 58.35
CA GLU A 256 -36.78 28.60 58.68
C GLU A 256 -36.00 27.36 58.26
N THR A 257 -35.03 27.61 57.38
CA THR A 257 -33.87 26.76 57.12
C THR A 257 -32.69 27.35 57.88
N LEU A 258 -32.19 26.64 58.88
CA LEU A 258 -30.85 26.83 59.44
C LEU A 258 -29.99 25.59 59.14
N THR A 259 -28.89 25.90 58.45
CA THR A 259 -27.54 25.32 58.45
C THR A 259 -27.24 24.09 59.33
N SER A 260 -26.55 23.10 58.77
CA SER A 260 -25.33 22.60 59.41
C SER A 260 -24.33 22.00 58.40
N THR A 261 -23.11 22.52 58.48
CA THR A 261 -21.88 22.01 57.88
C THR A 261 -21.36 20.87 58.76
N GLN A 262 -20.88 19.77 58.18
CA GLN A 262 -19.73 19.05 58.72
C GLN A 262 -18.85 18.47 57.62
N THR A 263 -17.62 18.96 57.63
CA THR A 263 -16.43 18.52 56.92
C THR A 263 -15.92 17.21 57.49
N GLN A 264 -15.48 16.28 56.65
CA GLN A 264 -14.34 15.43 56.96
C GLN A 264 -13.43 15.28 55.74
N THR A 265 -12.21 15.76 55.93
CA THR A 265 -11.06 15.64 55.05
C THR A 265 -10.35 14.32 55.34
N LEU A 266 -10.07 13.53 54.31
CA LEU A 266 -8.98 12.56 54.31
C LEU A 266 -8.26 12.63 52.97
N THR A 267 -6.96 12.94 53.01
CA THR A 267 -5.99 12.75 51.94
C THR A 267 -5.06 11.63 52.38
N PRO A 268 -4.94 10.57 51.56
CA PRO A 268 -3.66 10.20 50.93
C PRO A 268 -3.93 9.78 49.45
N THR A 269 -3.05 9.66 48.47
CA THR A 269 -1.59 9.70 48.24
C THR A 269 -1.46 9.50 46.71
N ALA A 270 -0.37 9.94 46.08
CA ALA A 270 -0.16 9.83 44.63
C ALA A 270 -0.34 8.40 44.08
N THR A 271 -1.13 8.28 43.01
CA THR A 271 -1.24 7.05 42.20
C THR A 271 -0.21 7.12 41.07
N PRO A 272 0.62 6.06 40.87
CA PRO A 272 1.60 6.02 39.81
C PRO A 272 0.94 5.93 38.43
N SER A 273 1.62 6.51 37.45
CA SER A 273 1.39 6.36 36.01
C SER A 273 1.16 4.89 35.65
N PRO A 274 0.13 4.52 34.87
CA PRO A 274 0.13 3.20 34.25
C PRO A 274 1.34 3.14 33.31
N SER A 275 2.22 2.20 33.63
CA SER A 275 3.28 1.69 32.78
C SER A 275 2.69 1.30 31.44
N GLU A 276 3.35 1.74 30.38
CA GLU A 276 3.24 1.22 29.02
C GLU A 276 3.34 -0.31 29.10
N THR A 277 2.22 -1.00 28.88
CA THR A 277 2.24 -2.44 28.65
C THR A 277 2.68 -2.62 27.20
N GLU A 278 3.94 -3.00 27.01
CA GLU A 278 4.38 -3.70 25.80
C GLU A 278 3.44 -4.89 25.57
N MET A 279 2.44 -4.70 24.71
CA MET A 279 1.84 -5.82 24.00
C MET A 279 2.80 -6.14 22.85
N VAL A 280 3.82 -6.95 23.16
CA VAL A 280 4.54 -7.72 22.14
C VAL A 280 3.55 -8.75 21.60
N GLU A 281 2.68 -8.32 20.69
CA GLU A 281 2.08 -9.28 19.77
C GLU A 281 3.19 -9.72 18.83
N THR A 282 3.83 -10.82 19.21
CA THR A 282 4.72 -11.57 18.33
C THR A 282 3.87 -12.00 17.12
N PRO A 283 4.28 -11.74 15.87
CA PRO A 283 3.55 -12.20 14.70
C PRO A 283 3.37 -13.72 14.78
N THR A 284 2.15 -14.21 15.00
CA THR A 284 1.84 -15.62 15.23
C THR A 284 1.81 -16.45 13.94
N GLY A 285 2.38 -15.94 12.85
CA GLY A 285 2.43 -16.61 11.55
C GLY A 285 3.81 -16.52 10.94
N THR A 286 4.72 -17.42 11.30
CA THR A 286 5.86 -17.71 10.41
C THR A 286 5.32 -18.44 9.19
N TYR A 287 5.00 -17.69 8.14
CA TYR A 287 4.79 -18.23 6.80
C TYR A 287 6.14 -18.36 6.08
N SER A 288 6.16 -19.15 5.00
CA SER A 288 7.33 -19.48 4.17
C SER A 288 8.37 -18.36 4.15
N THR A 289 9.64 -18.72 4.38
CA THR A 289 10.77 -17.83 4.18
C THR A 289 10.62 -17.09 2.85
N ASP A 290 10.84 -15.78 2.86
CA ASP A 290 10.92 -14.97 1.66
C ASP A 290 12.03 -15.49 0.74
N ILE A 291 12.12 -14.95 -0.47
CA ILE A 291 13.10 -15.28 -1.53
C ILE A 291 14.58 -15.29 -1.06
N ASP A 292 14.87 -14.63 0.07
CA ASP A 292 16.20 -14.48 0.67
C ASP A 292 16.35 -15.15 2.06
N GLY A 293 15.41 -16.01 2.46
CA GLY A 293 15.47 -16.63 3.80
C GLY A 293 15.09 -15.68 4.95
N ILE A 294 14.71 -14.44 4.63
CA ILE A 294 14.20 -13.45 5.59
C ILE A 294 12.78 -13.88 5.99
N PRO A 295 12.42 -13.86 7.29
CA PRO A 295 11.04 -14.09 7.70
C PRO A 295 10.12 -13.13 6.95
N GLY A 296 9.15 -13.64 6.19
CA GLY A 296 8.22 -12.81 5.43
C GLY A 296 7.50 -11.84 6.36
N VAL A 297 7.47 -10.56 5.99
CA VAL A 297 6.69 -9.52 6.69
C VAL A 297 5.29 -9.53 6.10
N ASP A 298 4.25 -9.60 6.95
CA ASP A 298 2.86 -9.51 6.49
C ASP A 298 2.63 -8.10 5.90
N VAL A 299 1.88 -7.98 4.80
CA VAL A 299 1.46 -6.67 4.27
C VAL A 299 0.65 -5.87 5.31
N ARG A 300 0.03 -6.56 6.29
CA ARG A 300 -0.61 -5.95 7.46
C ARG A 300 0.39 -5.28 8.40
N ASP A 301 1.60 -5.83 8.51
CA ASP A 301 2.69 -5.20 9.28
C ASP A 301 3.27 -3.98 8.54
N LEU A 302 3.15 -3.93 7.21
CA LEU A 302 3.47 -2.73 6.41
C LEU A 302 2.49 -1.58 6.71
N ILE A 303 1.21 -1.88 6.99
CA ILE A 303 0.23 -0.87 7.43
C ILE A 303 0.65 -0.31 8.81
N LEU A 304 1.05 -1.18 9.74
CA LEU A 304 1.63 -0.78 11.02
C LEU A 304 2.88 0.10 10.83
N PHE A 305 3.78 -0.24 9.91
CA PHE A 305 4.93 0.59 9.57
C PHE A 305 4.54 1.96 9.00
N LEU A 306 3.53 2.02 8.13
CA LEU A 306 3.02 3.26 7.55
C LEU A 306 2.26 4.14 8.57
N GLU A 307 1.58 3.53 9.54
CA GLU A 307 0.95 4.25 10.66
C GLU A 307 1.99 4.75 11.68
N LEU A 308 3.05 3.99 11.92
CA LEU A 308 4.21 4.42 12.71
C LEU A 308 4.95 5.60 12.03
N TRP A 309 5.01 5.61 10.70
CA TRP A 309 5.58 6.73 9.95
C TRP A 309 4.73 8.01 10.06
N LYS A 310 3.39 7.89 10.10
CA LYS A 310 2.48 9.02 10.36
C LYS A 310 2.63 9.59 11.77
N THR A 311 2.88 8.74 12.77
CA THR A 311 3.02 9.17 14.16
C THR A 311 4.39 9.78 14.45
N GLN A 312 5.48 9.33 13.81
CA GLN A 312 6.78 10.02 13.92
C GLN A 312 6.74 11.45 13.37
N LYS A 313 6.00 11.69 12.28
CA LYS A 313 5.84 13.05 11.73
C LYS A 313 5.00 13.99 12.60
N ALA A 314 4.16 13.46 13.49
CA ALA A 314 3.34 14.25 14.40
C ALA A 314 4.05 14.61 15.72
N GLY A 315 5.24 14.04 15.98
CA GLY A 315 6.06 14.33 17.16
C GLY A 315 7.15 15.38 16.94
N ASP A 316 7.33 15.84 15.70
CA ASP A 316 8.37 16.81 15.30
C ASP A 316 7.81 18.22 14.99
N ASP A 317 6.54 18.50 15.32
CA ASP A 317 5.92 19.84 15.25
C ASP A 317 5.74 20.48 16.64
#